data_AF-A0A256ZA93-F1
#
_entry.id   AF-A0A256ZA93-F1
#
_cell.length_a   1.000
_cell.length_b   1.000
_cell.length_c   1.000
_cell.angle_alpha   90.00
_cell.angle_beta   90.00
_cell.angle_gamma   90.00
#
_symmetry.space_group_name_H-M   'P 1'
#
loop_
_entity.id
_entity.type
_entity.pdbx_description
1 polymer ?
#
loop_
_entity_poly.entity_id
_entity_poly.type
_entity_poly.pdbx_seq_one_letter_code
_entity_poly.pdbx_strand_id
1 'polypeptide(L)'
;MLEWAEKAIAEGKIKYLGFSFHDTFDVFKEIIDGYDGWTFCQIQYNYIDIESSTRTPGTRGLEYAASKGLGVVVMEPIQGGNLAVNPPEEIQAIWDQAEIKRTPAEWALQWVWSHLEVSVVLSGMSTMEQVIENVESANRSGPNTLTEKELELIEKVRRKYLEYGFIGCTGCRYCMPCPQGVAIPEIFAFYNRYYTKRGDQDAPKQIINEYLKTVKPENGAKKCVKCGECEEKCPQQLPVRNLIARAARIFERDR
;
A
#
# COMPACT_ATOMS: atom_id res chain seq x y z
N MET A 1 -22.19 -7.35 19.39
CA MET A 1 -20.88 -7.90 18.99
C MET A 1 -19.93 -7.95 20.18
N LEU A 2 -19.72 -6.84 20.90
CA LEU A 2 -18.82 -6.78 22.07
C LEU A 2 -19.21 -7.75 23.19
N GLU A 3 -20.48 -7.82 23.59
CA GLU A 3 -20.95 -8.78 24.62
C GLU A 3 -20.61 -10.24 24.28
N TRP A 4 -20.69 -10.61 23.00
CA TRP A 4 -20.30 -11.95 22.55
C TRP A 4 -18.79 -12.17 22.69
N ALA A 5 -17.99 -11.16 22.35
CA ALA A 5 -16.53 -11.23 22.42
C ALA A 5 -16.07 -11.31 23.89
N GLU A 6 -16.65 -10.52 24.78
CA GLU A 6 -16.41 -10.57 26.23
C GLU A 6 -16.75 -11.95 26.80
N LYS A 7 -17.89 -12.53 26.40
CA LYS A 7 -18.25 -13.90 26.78
C LYS A 7 -17.24 -14.91 26.26
N ALA A 8 -16.78 -14.78 25.01
CA ALA A 8 -15.77 -15.67 24.45
C ALA A 8 -14.41 -15.56 25.17
N ILE A 9 -14.05 -14.37 25.67
CA ILE A 9 -12.88 -14.17 26.54
C ILE A 9 -13.08 -14.85 27.88
N ALA A 10 -14.23 -14.64 28.54
CA ALA A 10 -14.55 -15.26 29.82
C ALA A 10 -14.58 -16.80 29.75
N GLU A 11 -15.00 -17.35 28.62
CA GLU A 11 -14.97 -18.79 28.31
C GLU A 11 -13.57 -19.30 27.90
N GLY A 12 -12.56 -18.43 27.82
CA GLY A 12 -11.18 -18.78 27.46
C GLY A 12 -10.96 -19.12 25.97
N LYS A 13 -11.94 -18.84 25.09
CA LYS A 13 -11.86 -19.09 23.65
C LYS A 13 -11.00 -18.05 22.93
N ILE A 14 -10.96 -16.84 23.45
CA ILE A 14 -10.18 -15.70 22.94
C ILE A 14 -9.33 -15.17 24.10
N LYS A 15 -8.04 -14.92 23.86
CA LYS A 15 -7.14 -14.31 24.87
C LYS A 15 -7.15 -12.79 24.83
N TYR A 16 -7.19 -12.23 23.64
CA TYR A 16 -7.03 -10.80 23.37
C TYR A 16 -8.01 -10.38 22.29
N LEU A 17 -8.69 -9.25 22.51
CA LEU A 17 -9.66 -8.69 21.57
C LEU A 17 -9.07 -7.43 20.92
N GLY A 18 -9.13 -7.38 19.60
CA GLY A 18 -8.69 -6.25 18.80
C GLY A 18 -9.55 -6.10 17.57
N PHE A 19 -9.22 -5.10 16.75
CA PHE A 19 -9.93 -4.82 15.51
C PHE A 19 -8.94 -4.47 14.39
N SER A 20 -9.33 -4.74 13.14
CA SER A 20 -8.65 -4.23 11.95
C SER A 20 -9.38 -3.01 11.41
N PHE A 21 -8.66 -2.12 10.73
CA PHE A 21 -9.20 -0.80 10.41
C PHE A 21 -8.76 -0.26 9.04
N HIS A 22 -9.74 0.27 8.29
CA HIS A 22 -9.58 0.83 6.94
C HIS A 22 -10.47 2.06 6.75
N ASP A 23 -10.20 3.14 7.48
CA ASP A 23 -10.89 4.43 7.32
C ASP A 23 -9.99 5.57 7.82
N THR A 24 -10.58 6.75 7.99
CA THR A 24 -9.96 7.97 8.48
C THR A 24 -9.62 7.92 9.97
N PHE A 25 -8.73 8.80 10.41
CA PHE A 25 -8.33 8.93 11.80
C PHE A 25 -9.52 9.22 12.74
N ASP A 26 -10.50 10.02 12.31
CA ASP A 26 -11.60 10.42 13.21
C ASP A 26 -12.48 9.23 13.58
N VAL A 27 -12.79 8.35 12.62
CA VAL A 27 -13.50 7.08 12.88
C VAL A 27 -12.65 6.13 13.71
N PHE A 28 -11.34 6.06 13.44
CA PHE A 28 -10.41 5.24 14.22
C PHE A 28 -10.43 5.62 15.71
N LYS A 29 -10.38 6.93 15.96
CA LYS A 29 -10.41 7.50 17.31
C LYS A 29 -11.74 7.18 18.01
N GLU A 30 -12.87 7.30 17.32
CA GLU A 30 -14.18 6.95 17.85
C GLU A 30 -14.26 5.48 18.28
N ILE A 31 -13.73 4.56 17.47
CA ILE A 31 -13.70 3.11 17.80
C ILE A 31 -12.85 2.84 19.04
N ILE A 32 -11.67 3.45 19.15
CA ILE A 32 -10.77 3.28 20.29
C ILE A 32 -11.40 3.85 21.57
N ASP A 33 -11.92 5.07 21.53
CA ASP A 33 -12.52 5.72 22.69
C ASP A 33 -13.89 5.12 23.07
N GLY A 34 -14.53 4.39 22.15
CA GLY A 34 -15.85 3.81 22.37
C GLY A 34 -15.85 2.51 23.20
N TYR A 35 -14.68 1.90 23.46
CA TYR A 35 -14.60 0.65 24.22
C TYR A 35 -13.21 0.43 24.85
N ASP A 36 -13.16 0.30 26.18
CA ASP A 36 -11.89 0.16 26.92
C ASP A 36 -11.28 -1.25 26.86
N GLY A 37 -12.02 -2.25 26.38
CA GLY A 37 -11.55 -3.64 26.33
C GLY A 37 -10.68 -3.99 25.11
N TRP A 38 -10.32 -3.01 24.28
CA TRP A 38 -9.40 -3.23 23.17
C TRP A 38 -7.98 -3.49 23.69
N THR A 39 -7.32 -4.50 23.12
CA THR A 39 -5.95 -4.90 23.49
C THR A 39 -4.94 -4.62 22.37
N PHE A 40 -5.39 -4.63 21.12
CA PHE A 40 -4.60 -4.27 19.96
C PHE A 40 -5.48 -3.77 18.82
N CYS A 41 -4.88 -3.10 17.85
CA CYS A 41 -5.51 -2.76 16.57
C CYS A 41 -4.57 -3.13 15.41
N GLN A 42 -5.16 -3.37 14.24
CA GLN A 42 -4.43 -3.58 13.00
C GLN A 42 -4.70 -2.43 12.02
N ILE A 43 -3.65 -1.79 11.52
CA ILE A 43 -3.73 -0.66 10.57
C ILE A 43 -2.83 -0.88 9.35
N GLN A 44 -3.21 -0.32 8.20
CA GLN A 44 -2.31 -0.17 7.06
C GLN A 44 -1.30 0.96 7.33
N TYR A 45 -0.01 0.69 7.23
CA TYR A 45 1.02 1.72 7.44
C TYR A 45 2.32 1.39 6.70
N ASN A 46 2.85 2.35 5.95
CA ASN A 46 4.11 2.29 5.22
C ASN A 46 4.56 3.72 4.90
N TYR A 47 5.78 3.91 4.38
CA TYR A 47 6.32 5.25 4.14
C TYR A 47 5.55 6.06 3.08
N ILE A 48 4.67 5.46 2.27
CA ILE A 48 3.78 6.21 1.36
C ILE A 48 2.52 6.69 2.12
N ASP A 49 1.92 5.79 2.91
CA ASP A 49 0.62 5.95 3.55
C ASP A 49 0.73 6.53 4.99
N ILE A 50 1.52 7.61 5.17
CA ILE A 50 1.73 8.24 6.49
C ILE A 50 0.60 9.20 6.90
N GLU A 51 -0.11 9.75 5.92
CA GLU A 51 -1.22 10.67 6.14
C GLU A 51 -2.54 9.91 6.30
N SER A 52 -3.44 10.44 7.12
CA SER A 52 -4.77 9.86 7.22
C SER A 52 -5.52 9.96 5.89
N SER A 53 -6.16 8.86 5.50
CA SER A 53 -7.00 8.76 4.32
C SER A 53 -8.15 7.79 4.60
N THR A 54 -9.01 7.54 3.62
CA THR A 54 -10.09 6.55 3.77
C THR A 54 -9.58 5.09 3.87
N ARG A 55 -8.26 4.86 3.86
CA ARG A 55 -7.62 3.54 3.94
C ARG A 55 -6.83 3.32 5.23
N THR A 56 -6.42 4.40 5.89
CA THR A 56 -5.52 4.34 7.04
C THR A 56 -5.67 5.58 7.92
N PRO A 57 -5.54 5.44 9.26
CA PRO A 57 -5.48 6.59 10.15
C PRO A 57 -4.11 7.28 10.14
N GLY A 58 -3.13 6.74 9.40
CA GLY A 58 -1.79 7.29 9.23
C GLY A 58 -0.95 7.26 10.51
N THR A 59 0.14 8.03 10.53
CA THR A 59 1.05 8.17 11.69
C THR A 59 0.29 8.66 12.92
N ARG A 60 -0.65 9.59 12.73
CA ARG A 60 -1.51 10.09 13.82
C ARG A 60 -2.31 8.96 14.47
N GLY A 61 -2.79 7.99 13.70
CA GLY A 61 -3.47 6.81 14.21
C GLY A 61 -2.55 5.87 14.96
N LEU A 62 -1.38 5.58 14.38
CA LEU A 62 -0.34 4.75 15.00
C LEU A 62 0.03 5.28 16.40
N GLU A 63 0.41 6.56 16.49
CA GLU A 63 0.77 7.22 17.74
C GLU A 63 -0.38 7.24 18.74
N TYR A 64 -1.60 7.51 18.27
CA TYR A 64 -2.76 7.58 19.13
C TYR A 64 -3.11 6.20 19.75
N ALA A 65 -3.12 5.13 18.96
CA ALA A 65 -3.37 3.78 19.47
C ALA A 65 -2.30 3.36 20.50
N ALA A 66 -1.02 3.61 20.21
CA ALA A 66 0.06 3.34 21.14
C ALA A 66 -0.07 4.18 22.43
N SER A 67 -0.47 5.46 22.34
CA SER A 67 -0.70 6.33 23.51
C SER A 67 -1.83 5.84 24.42
N LYS A 68 -2.74 5.02 23.87
CA LYS A 68 -3.84 4.35 24.59
C LYS A 68 -3.45 2.98 25.15
N GLY A 69 -2.19 2.56 24.96
CA GLY A 69 -1.68 1.28 25.44
C GLY A 69 -2.07 0.09 24.58
N LEU A 70 -2.59 0.31 23.37
CA LEU A 70 -2.93 -0.79 22.44
C LEU A 70 -1.66 -1.28 21.75
N GLY A 71 -1.57 -2.60 21.55
CA GLY A 71 -0.62 -3.14 20.58
C GLY A 71 -1.01 -2.72 19.17
N VAL A 72 -0.04 -2.31 18.35
CA VAL A 72 -0.30 -1.90 16.96
C VAL A 72 0.31 -2.92 15.99
N VAL A 73 -0.57 -3.59 15.25
CA VAL A 73 -0.21 -4.53 14.19
C VAL A 73 -0.24 -3.79 12.85
N VAL A 74 0.89 -3.69 12.18
CA VAL A 74 0.98 -3.06 10.85
C VAL A 74 0.77 -4.10 9.76
N MET A 75 -0.19 -3.83 8.88
CA MET A 75 -0.36 -4.54 7.61
C MET A 75 0.03 -3.67 6.42
N GLU A 76 0.23 -4.33 5.27
CA GLU A 76 0.73 -3.70 4.03
C GLU A 76 2.00 -2.85 4.19
N PRO A 77 3.03 -3.31 4.94
CA PRO A 77 4.26 -2.55 5.13
C PRO A 77 5.02 -2.29 3.81
N ILE A 78 4.77 -3.13 2.79
CA ILE A 78 5.35 -3.04 1.45
C ILE A 78 4.31 -2.70 0.37
N GLN A 79 3.13 -2.21 0.76
CA GLN A 79 2.03 -1.81 -0.14
C GLN A 79 1.66 -2.88 -1.19
N GLY A 80 1.42 -4.11 -0.73
CA GLY A 80 1.09 -5.24 -1.62
C GLY A 80 2.23 -5.66 -2.57
N GLY A 81 3.48 -5.38 -2.20
CA GLY A 81 4.67 -5.69 -2.98
C GLY A 81 5.15 -4.54 -3.86
N ASN A 82 4.39 -3.45 -3.95
CA ASN A 82 4.73 -2.31 -4.79
C ASN A 82 5.98 -1.56 -4.32
N LEU A 83 6.31 -1.63 -3.02
CA LEU A 83 7.55 -1.05 -2.48
C LEU A 83 8.74 -2.01 -2.55
N ALA A 84 8.52 -3.25 -3.02
CA ALA A 84 9.54 -4.29 -3.15
C ALA A 84 10.03 -4.49 -4.60
N VAL A 85 9.39 -3.85 -5.58
CA VAL A 85 9.79 -3.96 -7.00
C VAL A 85 11.03 -3.10 -7.30
N ASN A 86 11.67 -3.38 -8.42
CA ASN A 86 12.73 -2.52 -8.94
C ASN A 86 12.20 -1.10 -9.15
N PRO A 87 12.75 -0.09 -8.44
CA PRO A 87 12.26 1.28 -8.53
C PRO A 87 12.65 1.92 -9.88
N PRO A 88 12.00 3.02 -10.27
CA PRO A 88 12.48 3.91 -11.33
C PRO A 88 13.94 4.33 -11.10
N GLU A 89 14.69 4.61 -12.18
CA GLU A 89 16.10 5.01 -12.08
C GLU A 89 16.32 6.25 -11.18
N GLU A 90 15.43 7.24 -11.22
CA GLU A 90 15.56 8.42 -10.35
C GLU A 90 15.37 8.09 -8.86
N ILE A 91 14.55 7.09 -8.54
CA ILE A 91 14.38 6.61 -7.16
C ILE A 91 15.56 5.73 -6.76
N GLN A 92 16.03 4.87 -7.67
CA GLN A 92 17.23 4.06 -7.47
C GLN A 92 18.44 4.96 -7.17
N ALA A 93 18.61 6.06 -7.91
CA ALA A 93 19.68 7.04 -7.69
C ALA A 93 19.63 7.69 -6.29
N ILE A 94 18.46 7.72 -5.64
CA ILE A 94 18.35 8.15 -4.24
C ILE A 94 18.81 7.03 -3.30
N TRP A 95 18.33 5.80 -3.49
CA TRP A 95 18.81 4.63 -2.72
C TRP A 95 20.32 4.40 -2.85
N ASP A 96 20.90 4.72 -4.00
CA ASP A 96 22.33 4.60 -4.26
C ASP A 96 23.19 5.57 -3.42
N GLN A 97 22.58 6.59 -2.81
CA GLN A 97 23.24 7.49 -1.85
C GLN A 97 23.36 6.89 -0.44
N ALA A 98 22.62 5.81 -0.12
CA ALA A 98 22.67 5.20 1.20
C ALA A 98 24.02 4.51 1.45
N GLU A 99 24.60 4.74 2.63
CA GLU A 99 25.84 4.08 3.07
C GLU A 99 25.63 2.56 3.23
N ILE A 100 24.51 2.16 3.85
CA ILE A 100 24.08 0.76 3.96
C ILE A 100 23.16 0.44 2.79
N LYS A 101 23.52 -0.57 2.01
CA LYS A 101 22.70 -1.08 0.91
C LYS A 101 21.67 -2.07 1.45
N ARG A 102 20.42 -1.86 1.05
CA ARG A 102 19.27 -2.71 1.37
C ARG A 102 18.45 -2.91 0.10
N THR A 103 17.70 -4.01 0.04
CA THR A 103 16.69 -4.19 -1.01
C THR A 103 15.53 -3.20 -0.79
N PRO A 104 14.73 -2.90 -1.82
CA PRO A 104 13.53 -2.06 -1.65
C PRO A 104 12.55 -2.61 -0.60
N ALA A 105 12.39 -3.94 -0.55
CA ALA A 105 11.58 -4.62 0.46
C ALA A 105 12.12 -4.39 1.88
N GLU A 106 13.43 -4.55 2.06
CA GLU A 106 14.09 -4.33 3.34
C GLU A 106 13.99 -2.87 3.79
N TRP A 107 14.15 -1.88 2.90
CA TRP A 107 13.92 -0.47 3.24
C TRP A 107 12.52 -0.21 3.78
N ALA A 108 11.49 -0.74 3.11
CA ALA A 108 10.11 -0.57 3.51
C ALA A 108 9.84 -1.22 4.88
N LEU A 109 10.33 -2.45 5.10
CA LEU A 109 10.13 -3.16 6.35
C LEU A 109 10.90 -2.52 7.52
N GLN A 110 12.17 -2.16 7.33
CA GLN A 110 12.98 -1.49 8.36
C GLN A 110 12.38 -0.15 8.77
N TRP A 111 11.80 0.60 7.82
CA TRP A 111 11.11 1.84 8.14
C TRP A 111 9.90 1.62 9.06
N VAL A 112 9.09 0.60 8.80
CA VAL A 112 7.95 0.29 9.68
C VAL A 112 8.46 -0.18 11.05
N TRP A 113 9.44 -1.09 11.08
CA TRP A 113 10.01 -1.59 12.33
C TRP A 113 10.73 -0.53 13.17
N SER A 114 11.19 0.59 12.58
CA SER A 114 11.88 1.63 13.32
C SER A 114 10.96 2.48 14.21
N HIS A 115 9.63 2.36 14.06
CA HIS A 115 8.67 3.09 14.88
C HIS A 115 8.48 2.39 16.23
N LEU A 116 8.56 3.14 17.33
CA LEU A 116 8.43 2.61 18.68
C LEU A 116 7.01 2.09 18.97
N GLU A 117 6.03 2.67 18.29
CA GLU A 117 4.60 2.39 18.41
C GLU A 117 4.21 1.04 17.79
N VAL A 118 5.03 0.50 16.88
CA VAL A 118 4.72 -0.72 16.14
C VAL A 118 5.07 -1.95 16.97
N SER A 119 4.06 -2.77 17.26
CA SER A 119 4.24 -4.01 18.03
C SER A 119 4.53 -5.22 17.14
N VAL A 120 3.88 -5.30 15.97
CA VAL A 120 4.03 -6.42 15.02
C VAL A 120 3.90 -5.88 13.60
N VAL A 121 4.69 -6.42 12.67
CA VAL A 121 4.56 -6.15 11.23
C VAL A 121 4.21 -7.43 10.50
N LEU A 122 3.17 -7.39 9.67
CA LEU A 122 2.78 -8.50 8.82
C LEU A 122 3.42 -8.36 7.44
N SER A 123 4.51 -9.10 7.22
CA SER A 123 5.17 -9.16 5.92
C SER A 123 4.66 -10.34 5.10
N GLY A 124 3.95 -10.05 4.00
CA GLY A 124 3.42 -11.06 3.07
C GLY A 124 4.46 -11.50 2.03
N MET A 125 4.53 -12.79 1.72
CA MET A 125 5.54 -13.40 0.86
C MET A 125 4.90 -14.45 -0.05
N SER A 126 5.41 -14.59 -1.28
CA SER A 126 4.94 -15.55 -2.29
C SER A 126 5.96 -16.64 -2.61
N THR A 127 7.23 -16.46 -2.26
CA THR A 127 8.30 -17.45 -2.50
C THR A 127 9.12 -17.68 -1.23
N MET A 128 9.82 -18.81 -1.16
CA MET A 128 10.67 -19.15 0.00
C MET A 128 11.86 -18.20 0.13
N GLU A 129 12.40 -17.71 -0.98
CA GLU A 129 13.50 -16.74 -0.98
C GLU A 129 13.10 -15.45 -0.26
N GLN A 130 11.88 -14.96 -0.49
CA GLN A 130 11.32 -13.81 0.23
C GLN A 130 11.15 -14.10 1.73
N VAL A 131 10.83 -15.35 2.10
CA VAL A 131 10.76 -15.78 3.52
C VAL A 131 12.12 -15.67 4.18
N ILE A 132 13.15 -16.21 3.55
CA ILE A 132 14.51 -16.16 4.07
C ILE A 132 14.96 -14.69 4.20
N GLU A 133 14.80 -13.88 3.15
CA GLU A 133 15.18 -12.46 3.15
C GLU A 133 14.47 -11.68 4.27
N ASN A 134 13.16 -11.84 4.40
CA ASN A 134 12.38 -11.09 5.40
C ASN A 134 12.70 -11.52 6.84
N VAL A 135 12.97 -12.81 7.08
CA VAL A 135 13.39 -13.29 8.41
C VAL A 135 14.77 -12.74 8.78
N GLU A 136 15.71 -12.73 7.83
CA GLU A 136 17.03 -12.14 8.04
C GLU A 136 16.95 -10.63 8.32
N SER A 137 16.08 -9.92 7.59
CA SER A 137 15.84 -8.49 7.83
C SER A 137 15.19 -8.25 9.19
N ALA A 138 14.19 -9.04 9.57
CA ALA A 138 13.53 -8.94 10.87
C ALA A 138 14.51 -9.14 12.02
N ASN A 139 15.51 -10.02 11.86
CA ASN A 139 16.55 -10.25 12.88
C ASN A 139 17.45 -9.02 13.13
N ARG A 140 17.49 -8.06 12.20
CA ARG A 140 18.21 -6.78 12.32
C ARG A 140 17.30 -5.59 12.61
N SER A 141 16.01 -5.84 12.80
CA SER A 141 14.99 -4.82 12.99
C SER A 141 14.84 -4.40 14.45
N GLY A 142 14.19 -3.26 14.67
CA GLY A 142 13.89 -2.75 16.01
C GLY A 142 13.55 -1.26 15.99
N PRO A 143 13.03 -0.70 17.09
CA PRO A 143 12.72 0.71 17.18
C PRO A 143 14.00 1.54 17.06
N ASN A 144 13.91 2.69 16.37
CA ASN A 144 15.01 3.65 16.19
C ASN A 144 16.27 3.05 15.53
N THR A 145 16.15 1.99 14.73
CA THR A 145 17.29 1.39 14.01
C THR A 145 17.76 2.19 12.79
N LEU A 146 16.88 3.03 12.24
CA LEU A 146 17.21 3.91 11.12
C LEU A 146 17.78 5.24 11.64
N THR A 147 18.88 5.67 11.02
CA THR A 147 19.50 6.97 11.28
C THR A 147 18.71 8.11 10.66
N GLU A 148 18.92 9.35 11.13
CA GLU A 148 18.31 10.55 10.53
C GLU A 148 18.60 10.65 9.03
N LYS A 149 19.83 10.35 8.59
CA LYS A 149 20.19 10.35 7.16
C LYS A 149 19.37 9.33 6.35
N GLU A 150 19.13 8.14 6.91
CA GLU A 150 18.32 7.12 6.25
C GLU A 150 16.85 7.52 6.20
N LEU A 151 16.31 8.11 7.27
CA LEU A 151 14.95 8.66 7.30
C LEU A 151 14.76 9.78 6.27
N GLU A 152 15.72 10.70 6.16
CA GLU A 152 15.71 11.74 5.12
C GLU A 152 15.72 11.16 3.71
N LEU A 153 16.49 10.09 3.50
CA LEU A 153 16.59 9.41 2.21
C LEU A 153 15.26 8.73 1.86
N ILE A 154 14.63 8.06 2.82
CA ILE A 154 13.30 7.45 2.66
C ILE A 154 12.25 8.52 2.33
N GLU A 155 12.29 9.69 3.00
CA GLU A 155 11.37 10.79 2.68
C GLU A 155 11.58 11.33 1.26
N LYS A 156 12.84 11.47 0.79
CA LYS A 156 13.11 11.84 -0.61
C LYS A 156 12.52 10.83 -1.59
N VAL A 157 12.66 9.53 -1.30
CA VAL A 157 12.09 8.46 -2.12
C VAL A 157 10.57 8.51 -2.12
N ARG A 158 9.95 8.67 -0.95
CA ARG A 158 8.50 8.83 -0.81
C ARG A 158 7.99 9.99 -1.67
N ARG A 159 8.60 11.17 -1.56
CA ARG A 159 8.21 12.34 -2.35
C ARG A 159 8.29 12.06 -3.85
N LYS A 160 9.34 11.37 -4.30
CA LYS A 160 9.46 10.95 -5.70
C LYS A 160 8.37 9.99 -6.11
N TYR A 161 8.05 8.97 -5.31
CA TYR A 161 6.93 8.07 -5.61
C TYR A 161 5.60 8.81 -5.74
N LEU A 162 5.35 9.81 -4.88
CA LEU A 162 4.15 10.66 -4.96
C LEU A 162 4.13 11.52 -6.23
N GLU A 163 5.30 12.00 -6.71
CA GLU A 163 5.42 12.72 -7.99
C GLU A 163 5.14 11.82 -9.21
N TYR A 164 5.57 10.55 -9.16
CA TYR A 164 5.33 9.59 -10.24
C TYR A 164 3.87 9.23 -10.42
N GLY A 165 3.00 9.47 -9.44
CA GLY A 165 1.57 9.12 -9.57
C GLY A 165 1.33 7.62 -9.72
N PHE A 166 2.25 6.79 -9.19
CA PHE A 166 2.06 5.35 -9.06
C PHE A 166 0.75 5.08 -8.31
N ILE A 167 -0.08 4.21 -8.88
CA ILE A 167 -1.36 3.86 -8.28
C ILE A 167 -1.18 2.53 -7.55
N GLY A 168 -1.58 2.48 -6.28
CA GLY A 168 -1.45 1.30 -5.40
C GLY A 168 -2.33 0.10 -5.78
N CYS A 169 -2.58 -0.12 -7.08
CA CYS A 169 -3.29 -1.30 -7.55
C CYS A 169 -2.39 -2.54 -7.40
N THR A 170 -2.87 -3.53 -6.65
CA THR A 170 -2.19 -4.81 -6.40
C THR A 170 -2.56 -5.90 -7.40
N GLY A 171 -3.40 -5.60 -8.41
CA GLY A 171 -3.83 -6.59 -9.39
C GLY A 171 -4.78 -7.67 -8.85
N CYS A 172 -5.38 -7.48 -7.68
CA CYS A 172 -6.22 -8.48 -6.97
C CYS A 172 -7.56 -8.84 -7.65
N ARG A 173 -7.96 -8.10 -8.70
CA ARG A 173 -9.15 -8.34 -9.53
C ARG A 173 -10.54 -8.28 -8.85
N TYR A 174 -10.66 -7.82 -7.60
CA TYR A 174 -11.97 -7.63 -6.94
C TYR A 174 -12.90 -6.66 -7.70
N CYS A 175 -12.34 -5.70 -8.43
CA CYS A 175 -13.08 -4.77 -9.28
C CYS A 175 -13.69 -5.41 -10.54
N MET A 176 -13.46 -6.71 -10.77
CA MET A 176 -13.90 -7.44 -11.96
C MET A 176 -15.09 -8.37 -11.66
N PRO A 177 -15.93 -8.69 -12.66
CA PRO A 177 -15.94 -8.11 -14.00
C PRO A 177 -16.49 -6.67 -14.00
N CYS A 178 -15.93 -5.81 -14.86
CA CYS A 178 -16.53 -4.50 -15.14
C CYS A 178 -17.75 -4.70 -16.06
N PRO A 179 -18.90 -4.08 -15.79
CA PRO A 179 -20.10 -4.21 -16.64
C PRO A 179 -19.89 -3.69 -18.07
N GLN A 180 -18.91 -2.81 -18.28
CA GLN A 180 -18.55 -2.28 -19.60
C GLN A 180 -17.39 -3.03 -20.27
N GLY A 181 -16.92 -4.13 -19.67
CA GLY A 181 -15.79 -4.92 -20.19
C GLY A 181 -14.41 -4.31 -19.95
N VAL A 182 -14.29 -3.17 -19.27
CA VAL A 182 -13.00 -2.50 -19.01
C VAL A 182 -12.05 -3.44 -18.26
N ALA A 183 -10.87 -3.70 -18.82
CA ALA A 183 -9.82 -4.54 -18.22
C ALA A 183 -9.03 -3.76 -17.15
N ILE A 184 -9.68 -3.42 -16.04
CA ILE A 184 -9.15 -2.49 -15.02
C ILE A 184 -7.76 -2.91 -14.50
N PRO A 185 -7.54 -4.16 -14.02
CA PRO A 185 -6.23 -4.57 -13.51
C PRO A 185 -5.13 -4.48 -14.56
N GLU A 186 -5.42 -4.90 -15.80
CA GLU A 186 -4.47 -4.87 -16.90
C GLU A 186 -4.10 -3.42 -17.27
N ILE A 187 -5.10 -2.54 -17.40
CA ILE A 187 -4.89 -1.10 -17.66
C ILE A 187 -4.04 -0.48 -16.56
N PHE A 188 -4.30 -0.80 -15.29
CA PHE A 188 -3.54 -0.27 -14.16
C PHE A 188 -2.11 -0.81 -14.08
N ALA A 189 -1.87 -2.05 -14.51
CA ALA A 189 -0.51 -2.58 -14.66
C ALA A 189 0.28 -1.78 -15.71
N PHE A 190 -0.33 -1.49 -16.88
CA PHE A 190 0.28 -0.62 -17.88
C PHE A 190 0.47 0.81 -17.37
N TYR A 191 -0.52 1.36 -16.65
CA TYR A 191 -0.46 2.69 -16.04
C TYR A 191 0.74 2.81 -15.09
N ASN A 192 0.87 1.88 -14.15
CA ASN A 192 2.00 1.85 -13.22
C ASN A 192 3.32 1.74 -13.98
N ARG A 193 3.44 0.79 -14.90
CA ARG A 193 4.66 0.60 -15.69
C ARG A 193 5.04 1.84 -16.50
N TYR A 194 4.06 2.55 -17.06
CA TYR A 194 4.26 3.80 -17.80
C TYR A 194 4.89 4.88 -16.93
N TYR A 195 4.39 5.06 -15.71
CA TYR A 195 4.94 6.06 -14.79
C TYR A 195 6.29 5.62 -14.22
N THR A 196 6.47 4.34 -13.88
CA THR A 196 7.74 3.80 -13.38
C THR A 196 8.87 3.94 -14.39
N LYS A 197 8.59 3.87 -15.70
CA LYS A 197 9.61 3.98 -16.76
C LYS A 197 9.57 5.31 -17.52
N ARG A 198 8.94 6.35 -16.97
CA ARG A 198 8.76 7.62 -17.68
C ARG A 198 10.06 8.37 -17.97
N GLY A 199 11.10 8.15 -17.18
CA GLY A 199 12.43 8.76 -17.34
C GLY A 199 13.26 8.18 -18.48
N ASP A 200 12.92 6.98 -18.97
CA ASP A 200 13.55 6.36 -20.13
C ASP A 200 12.94 6.95 -21.42
N GLN A 201 13.77 7.36 -22.37
CA GLN A 201 13.32 8.04 -23.59
C GLN A 201 12.39 7.18 -24.46
N ASP A 202 12.59 5.86 -24.49
CA ASP A 202 11.87 4.96 -25.40
C ASP A 202 10.79 4.12 -24.71
N ALA A 203 10.94 3.84 -23.41
CA ALA A 203 10.02 2.99 -22.68
C ALA A 203 8.55 3.47 -22.71
N PRO A 204 8.20 4.77 -22.56
CA PRO A 204 6.82 5.23 -22.61
C PRO A 204 6.11 4.89 -23.92
N LYS A 205 6.80 5.07 -25.06
CA LYS A 205 6.25 4.75 -26.38
C LYS A 205 6.06 3.25 -26.56
N GLN A 206 7.03 2.44 -26.12
CA GLN A 206 6.95 0.99 -26.15
C GLN A 206 5.78 0.48 -25.31
N ILE A 207 5.60 1.01 -24.09
CA ILE A 207 4.52 0.63 -23.18
C ILE A 207 3.15 0.99 -23.77
N ILE A 208 3.00 2.16 -24.41
CA ILE A 208 1.76 2.53 -25.12
C ILE A 208 1.49 1.54 -26.27
N ASN A 209 2.50 1.19 -27.06
CA ASN A 209 2.33 0.23 -28.17
C ASN A 209 1.95 -1.17 -27.66
N GLU A 210 2.55 -1.64 -26.56
CA GLU A 210 2.19 -2.91 -25.93
C GLU A 210 0.76 -2.88 -25.35
N TYR A 211 0.35 -1.76 -24.75
CA TYR A 211 -1.02 -1.55 -24.29
C TYR A 211 -1.99 -1.71 -25.46
N LEU A 212 -1.75 -1.03 -26.59
CA LEU A 212 -2.65 -1.03 -27.74
C LEU A 212 -2.81 -2.42 -28.38
N LYS A 213 -1.77 -3.27 -28.28
CA LYS A 213 -1.79 -4.67 -28.73
C LYS A 213 -2.47 -5.61 -27.74
N THR A 214 -2.25 -5.40 -26.44
CA THR A 214 -2.74 -6.30 -25.38
C THR A 214 -4.18 -5.99 -24.99
N VAL A 215 -4.51 -4.72 -24.76
CA VAL A 215 -5.84 -4.26 -24.38
C VAL A 215 -6.63 -3.94 -25.64
N LYS A 216 -7.54 -4.86 -25.99
CA LYS A 216 -8.43 -4.70 -27.13
C LYS A 216 -9.40 -3.52 -26.93
N PRO A 217 -9.86 -2.85 -28.01
CA PRO A 217 -10.76 -1.69 -27.90
C PRO A 217 -12.03 -1.96 -27.07
N GLU A 218 -12.57 -3.18 -27.15
CA GLU A 218 -13.76 -3.59 -26.39
C GLU A 218 -13.55 -3.62 -24.88
N ASN A 219 -12.30 -3.70 -24.42
CA ASN A 219 -11.91 -3.74 -23.01
C ASN A 219 -11.11 -2.49 -22.59
N GLY A 220 -11.03 -1.49 -23.47
CA GLY A 220 -10.21 -0.30 -23.30
C GLY A 220 -10.74 0.68 -22.24
N ALA A 221 -9.88 1.62 -21.84
CA ALA A 221 -10.18 2.61 -20.82
C ALA A 221 -11.36 3.53 -21.22
N LYS A 222 -11.51 3.85 -22.51
CA LYS A 222 -12.64 4.64 -23.05
C LYS A 222 -14.02 3.99 -22.89
N LYS A 223 -14.11 2.69 -22.60
CA LYS A 223 -15.39 2.01 -22.31
C LYS A 223 -15.96 2.37 -20.93
N CYS A 224 -15.17 2.99 -20.07
CA CYS A 224 -15.62 3.35 -18.73
C CYS A 224 -16.71 4.43 -18.75
N VAL A 225 -17.93 4.05 -18.36
CA VAL A 225 -19.06 4.97 -18.15
C VAL A 225 -19.09 5.59 -16.74
N LYS A 226 -18.04 5.36 -15.95
CA LYS A 226 -17.88 5.88 -14.57
C LYS A 226 -19.00 5.48 -13.60
N CYS A 227 -19.54 4.26 -13.71
CA CYS A 227 -20.63 3.79 -12.83
C CYS A 227 -20.25 3.69 -11.35
N GLY A 228 -18.99 3.37 -11.01
CA GLY A 228 -18.50 3.35 -9.63
C GLY A 228 -18.43 1.98 -8.96
N GLU A 229 -19.06 0.94 -9.53
CA GLU A 229 -19.08 -0.42 -8.95
C GLU A 229 -17.69 -1.01 -8.64
N CYS A 230 -16.69 -0.64 -9.43
CA CYS A 230 -15.32 -1.08 -9.24
C CYS A 230 -14.66 -0.47 -8.00
N GLU A 231 -15.06 0.74 -7.59
CA GLU A 231 -14.52 1.42 -6.41
C GLU A 231 -15.09 0.82 -5.13
N GLU A 232 -16.38 0.48 -5.11
CA GLU A 232 -17.05 -0.21 -3.98
C GLU A 232 -16.41 -1.57 -3.67
N LYS A 233 -15.92 -2.25 -4.71
CA LYS A 233 -15.25 -3.55 -4.58
C LYS A 233 -13.75 -3.44 -4.38
N CYS A 234 -13.16 -2.25 -4.50
CA CYS A 234 -11.72 -2.11 -4.43
C CYS A 234 -11.26 -2.13 -2.96
N PRO A 235 -10.53 -3.16 -2.50
CA PRO A 235 -10.05 -3.19 -1.11
C PRO A 235 -9.08 -2.05 -0.83
N GLN A 236 -8.40 -1.56 -1.87
CA GLN A 236 -7.47 -0.43 -1.83
C GLN A 236 -8.18 0.93 -2.00
N GLN A 237 -9.52 0.96 -2.04
CA GLN A 237 -10.36 2.16 -2.22
C GLN A 237 -9.83 3.16 -3.26
N LEU A 238 -9.28 2.65 -4.36
CA LEU A 238 -8.69 3.49 -5.38
C LEU A 238 -9.81 4.29 -6.08
N PRO A 239 -9.55 5.54 -6.50
CA PRO A 239 -10.48 6.30 -7.32
C PRO A 239 -10.45 5.79 -8.77
N VAL A 240 -10.86 4.52 -8.97
CA VAL A 240 -10.72 3.76 -10.22
C VAL A 240 -11.26 4.55 -11.42
N ARG A 241 -12.39 5.24 -11.28
CA ARG A 241 -13.00 6.03 -12.35
C ARG A 241 -12.08 7.15 -12.83
N ASN A 242 -11.42 7.84 -11.90
CA ASN A 242 -10.49 8.92 -12.22
C ASN A 242 -9.20 8.39 -12.83
N LEU A 243 -8.70 7.27 -12.30
CA LEU A 243 -7.48 6.63 -12.80
C LEU A 243 -7.66 6.06 -14.20
N ILE A 244 -8.79 5.40 -14.48
CA ILE A 244 -9.12 4.91 -15.83
C ILE A 244 -9.28 6.09 -16.81
N ALA A 245 -9.90 7.20 -16.39
CA ALA A 245 -10.00 8.38 -17.23
C ALA A 245 -8.61 8.98 -17.56
N ARG A 246 -7.66 8.95 -16.62
CA ARG A 246 -6.26 9.33 -16.88
C ARG A 246 -5.58 8.34 -17.82
N ALA A 247 -5.76 7.03 -17.60
CA ALA A 247 -5.22 5.98 -18.46
C ALA A 247 -5.70 6.15 -19.92
N ALA A 248 -6.97 6.46 -20.14
CA ALA A 248 -7.52 6.73 -21.48
C ALA A 248 -6.79 7.89 -22.19
N ARG A 249 -6.45 8.96 -21.46
CA ARG A 249 -5.72 10.11 -22.04
C ARG A 249 -4.27 9.77 -22.41
N ILE A 250 -3.66 8.82 -21.71
CA ILE A 250 -2.27 8.39 -21.94
C ILE A 250 -2.21 7.37 -23.07
N PHE A 251 -3.01 6.31 -22.99
CA PHE A 251 -2.88 5.14 -23.85
C PHE A 251 -3.79 5.14 -25.07
N GLU A 252 -4.91 5.89 -25.03
CA GLU A 252 -5.94 5.84 -26.06
C GLU A 252 -6.20 7.21 -26.69
N ARG A 253 -5.23 8.13 -26.62
CA ARG A 253 -5.39 9.51 -27.13
C ARG A 253 -5.83 9.55 -28.60
N ASP A 254 -5.23 8.71 -29.41
CA ASP A 254 -5.38 8.71 -30.87
C ASP A 254 -6.21 7.50 -31.38
N ARG A 255 -6.91 6.80 -30.47
CA ARG A 255 -7.70 5.57 -30.75
C ARG A 255 -9.21 5.81 -30.74
#